data_AF-A0A8C4YWC3-F1
#
_entry.id   AF-A0A8C4YWC3-F1
#
_cell.length_a   1.000
_cell.length_b   1.000
_cell.length_c   1.000
_cell.angle_alpha   90.00
_cell.angle_beta   90.00
_cell.angle_gamma   90.00
#
_symmetry.space_group_name_H-M   'P 1'
#
loop_
_entity.id
_entity.type
_entity.pdbx_description
1 polymer ?
#
loop_
_entity_poly.entity_id
_entity_poly.type
_entity_poly.pdbx_seq_one_letter_code
_entity_poly.pdbx_strand_id
1 'polypeptide(L)'
;SAEEVIQRLRSRLKESEEQVQQAAHAGLDLLNQQVELQTQLEEQRVEMTNTIEILEQDKFSFKREVELRVRMLESLKSEYDSSNDQHTQHLHHQEERLTQAHNTEVHVLKNQIINLQADLGEAQLKEKQLKHKLEVMTETLNLKLDELRSLNEQKMDTISSELTEMHLSRLELQSIKAELALSLQEAQYKEQQLDLTNGSLKRQLLQIKEEKEEREKEAVSWFNALGKSRQVNLELQVQLDQAQQQAQDPNSKGNSLFAELEDKRAEMEKRLISMKIQHQSLQKQHGFSKQQLHRMKVQIATLMQLQGTRADPAQLERLQSMLTEKNEEIHNLVIKLQRLEKSESQPSVPSRSDVDIQDETYYTDLLKLKLNNSVRDAERLGDELSLQRMKSLSESQRALELERKLYSSEQLLKQARSDKIKLQLCVEELRYKYEPNGGYMDI
;
A
#
# COMPACT_ATOMS: atom_id res chain seq x y z
N SER A 1 -22.94 153.75 24.03
CA SER A 1 -23.98 153.22 23.14
C SER A 1 -24.15 151.73 23.41
N ALA A 2 -25.26 151.31 24.02
CA ALA A 2 -25.57 149.89 24.23
C ALA A 2 -25.93 149.17 22.91
N GLU A 3 -26.29 149.93 21.88
CA GLU A 3 -26.69 149.43 20.56
C GLU A 3 -25.53 148.83 19.77
N GLU A 4 -24.32 149.37 19.89
CA GLU A 4 -23.13 148.81 19.21
C GLU A 4 -22.72 147.44 19.76
N VAL A 5 -22.86 147.23 21.08
CA VAL A 5 -22.58 145.93 21.72
C VAL A 5 -23.62 144.88 21.31
N ILE A 6 -24.90 145.28 21.22
CA ILE A 6 -25.99 144.41 20.75
C ILE A 6 -25.79 144.03 19.27
N GLN A 7 -25.37 144.96 18.41
CA GLN A 7 -25.07 144.66 17.01
C GLN A 7 -23.89 143.68 16.85
N ARG A 8 -22.80 143.85 17.61
CA ARG A 8 -21.67 142.89 17.60
C ARG A 8 -22.06 141.51 18.13
N LEU A 9 -22.92 141.44 19.15
CA LEU A 9 -23.44 140.17 19.65
C LEU A 9 -24.34 139.47 18.63
N ARG A 10 -25.16 140.23 17.88
CA ARG A 10 -25.98 139.71 16.78
C ARG A 10 -25.14 139.23 15.59
N SER A 11 -24.10 139.96 15.19
CA SER A 11 -23.21 139.52 14.11
C SER A 11 -22.44 138.26 14.52
N ARG A 12 -21.94 138.20 15.75
CA ARG A 12 -21.23 137.03 16.29
C ARG A 12 -22.14 135.80 16.46
N LEU A 13 -23.41 136.01 16.83
CA LEU A 13 -24.41 134.94 16.85
C LEU A 13 -24.66 134.40 15.44
N LYS A 14 -24.84 135.29 14.46
CA LYS A 14 -25.04 134.90 13.05
C LYS A 14 -23.84 134.14 12.47
N GLU A 15 -22.62 134.62 12.72
CA GLU A 15 -21.40 133.90 12.34
C GLU A 15 -21.29 132.53 13.02
N SER A 16 -21.66 132.43 14.30
CA SER A 16 -21.70 131.16 15.03
C SER A 16 -22.76 130.21 14.47
N GLU A 17 -23.94 130.71 14.10
CA GLU A 17 -25.01 129.93 13.48
C GLU A 17 -24.60 129.43 12.09
N GLU A 18 -23.97 130.28 11.28
CA GLU A 18 -23.41 129.91 9.97
C GLU A 18 -22.30 128.86 10.12
N GLN A 19 -21.41 128.99 11.11
CA GLN A 19 -20.39 127.97 11.42
C GLN A 19 -21.00 126.65 11.89
N VAL A 20 -22.02 126.69 12.75
CA VAL A 20 -22.75 125.48 13.19
C VAL A 20 -23.48 124.83 12.01
N GLN A 21 -24.09 125.61 11.12
CA GLN A 21 -24.70 125.09 9.90
C GLN A 21 -23.65 124.46 8.99
N GLN A 22 -22.50 125.11 8.75
CA GLN A 22 -21.42 124.53 7.94
C GLN A 22 -20.86 123.25 8.55
N ALA A 23 -20.67 123.20 9.88
CA ALA A 23 -20.23 122.00 10.59
C ALA A 23 -21.28 120.88 10.51
N ALA A 24 -22.57 121.21 10.58
CA ALA A 24 -23.66 120.24 10.42
C ALA A 24 -23.72 119.68 8.99
N HIS A 25 -23.54 120.53 7.96
CA HIS A 25 -23.48 120.08 6.56
C HIS A 25 -22.24 119.21 6.31
N ALA A 26 -21.05 119.63 6.78
CA ALA A 26 -19.84 118.81 6.68
C ALA A 26 -19.97 117.48 7.43
N GLY A 27 -20.64 117.49 8.59
CA GLY A 27 -20.96 116.27 9.35
C GLY A 27 -21.93 115.35 8.61
N LEU A 28 -22.94 115.90 7.94
CA LEU A 28 -23.88 115.15 7.10
C LEU A 28 -23.19 114.57 5.87
N ASP A 29 -22.32 115.33 5.20
CA ASP A 29 -21.55 114.87 4.05
C ASP A 29 -20.59 113.72 4.43
N LEU A 30 -19.90 113.84 5.57
CA LEU A 30 -19.07 112.76 6.11
C LEU A 30 -19.90 111.52 6.47
N LEU A 31 -21.09 111.70 7.04
CA LEU A 31 -21.99 110.59 7.34
C LEU A 31 -22.45 109.89 6.06
N ASN A 32 -22.81 110.65 5.02
CA ASN A 32 -23.20 110.09 3.72
C ASN A 32 -22.04 109.30 3.08
N GLN A 33 -20.82 109.84 3.09
CA GLN A 33 -19.62 109.12 2.61
C GLN A 33 -19.36 107.86 3.44
N GLN A 34 -19.56 107.91 4.76
CA GLN A 34 -19.41 106.74 5.61
C GLN A 34 -20.46 105.66 5.28
N VAL A 35 -21.71 106.04 5.01
CA VAL A 35 -22.77 105.11 4.60
C VAL A 35 -22.47 104.49 3.23
N GLU A 36 -21.98 105.28 2.26
CA GLU A 36 -21.59 104.78 0.93
C GLU A 36 -20.43 103.78 1.02
N LEU A 37 -19.38 104.10 1.78
CA LEU A 37 -18.26 103.19 2.03
C LEU A 37 -18.71 101.91 2.75
N GLN A 38 -19.61 102.01 3.72
CA GLN A 38 -20.19 100.84 4.40
C GLN A 38 -20.98 99.97 3.42
N THR A 39 -21.77 100.59 2.53
CA THR A 39 -22.54 99.89 1.51
C THR A 39 -21.63 99.15 0.54
N GLN A 40 -20.58 99.80 0.03
CA GLN A 40 -19.60 99.17 -0.86
C GLN A 40 -18.84 98.02 -0.17
N LEU A 41 -18.48 98.19 1.10
CA LEU A 41 -17.83 97.13 1.87
C LEU A 41 -18.77 95.93 2.07
N GLU A 42 -20.06 96.17 2.27
CA GLU A 42 -21.05 95.11 2.40
C GLU A 42 -21.28 94.39 1.07
N GLU A 43 -21.38 95.11 -0.05
CA GLU A 43 -21.46 94.53 -1.39
C GLU A 43 -20.25 93.64 -1.68
N GLN A 44 -19.03 94.12 -1.41
CA GLN A 44 -17.81 93.32 -1.56
C GLN A 44 -17.78 92.09 -0.66
N ARG A 45 -18.30 92.20 0.57
CA ARG A 45 -18.43 91.05 1.49
C ARG A 45 -19.39 90.00 0.94
N VAL A 46 -20.53 90.42 0.40
CA VAL A 46 -21.52 89.53 -0.21
C VAL A 46 -20.93 88.85 -1.44
N GLU A 47 -20.29 89.60 -2.34
CA GLU A 47 -19.62 89.04 -3.52
C GLU A 47 -18.54 88.02 -3.13
N MET A 48 -17.67 88.37 -2.19
CA MET A 48 -16.62 87.47 -1.69
C MET A 48 -17.24 86.20 -1.09
N THR A 49 -18.30 86.31 -0.29
CA THR A 49 -18.99 85.16 0.30
C THR A 49 -19.58 84.26 -0.78
N ASN A 50 -20.27 84.83 -1.78
CA ASN A 50 -20.80 84.08 -2.91
C ASN A 50 -19.71 83.34 -3.69
N THR A 51 -18.55 83.98 -3.92
CA THR A 51 -17.44 83.30 -4.60
C THR A 51 -16.86 82.15 -3.77
N ILE A 52 -16.77 82.30 -2.45
CA ILE A 52 -16.32 81.23 -1.56
C ILE A 52 -17.31 80.06 -1.60
N GLU A 53 -18.61 80.33 -1.51
CA GLU A 53 -19.64 79.29 -1.56
C GLU A 53 -19.60 78.50 -2.88
N ILE A 54 -19.45 79.18 -4.03
CA ILE A 54 -19.32 78.52 -5.34
C ILE A 54 -18.07 77.63 -5.38
N LEU A 55 -16.93 78.16 -4.93
CA LEU A 55 -15.67 77.39 -4.91
C LEU A 55 -15.74 76.18 -3.97
N GLU A 56 -16.43 76.31 -2.83
CA GLU A 56 -16.67 75.19 -1.93
C GLU A 56 -17.55 74.13 -2.58
N GLN A 57 -18.66 74.53 -3.21
CA GLN A 57 -19.54 73.62 -3.95
C GLN A 57 -18.78 72.87 -5.06
N ASP A 58 -18.00 73.58 -5.86
CA ASP A 58 -17.18 72.99 -6.92
C ASP A 58 -16.14 72.03 -6.36
N LYS A 59 -15.46 72.40 -5.28
CA LYS A 59 -14.50 71.53 -4.58
C LYS A 59 -15.14 70.23 -4.12
N PHE A 60 -16.33 70.27 -3.52
CA PHE A 60 -17.05 69.07 -3.10
C PHE A 60 -17.51 68.23 -4.30
N SER A 61 -17.98 68.88 -5.37
CA SER A 61 -18.38 68.22 -6.61
C SER A 61 -17.21 67.46 -7.25
N PHE A 62 -16.06 68.13 -7.44
CA PHE A 62 -14.86 67.51 -8.00
C PHE A 62 -14.32 66.39 -7.12
N LYS A 63 -14.32 66.56 -5.80
CA LYS A 63 -13.89 65.51 -4.88
C LYS A 63 -14.74 64.25 -5.05
N ARG A 64 -16.06 64.40 -5.14
CA ARG A 64 -16.98 63.27 -5.38
C ARG A 64 -16.73 62.61 -6.75
N GLU A 65 -16.51 63.41 -7.78
CA GLU A 65 -16.22 62.90 -9.13
C GLU A 65 -14.91 62.10 -9.17
N VAL A 66 -13.86 62.59 -8.51
CA VAL A 66 -12.58 61.88 -8.39
C VAL A 66 -12.76 60.58 -7.62
N GLU A 67 -13.47 60.58 -6.49
CA GLU A 67 -13.75 59.37 -5.70
C GLU A 67 -14.52 58.32 -6.53
N LEU A 68 -15.49 58.74 -7.35
CA LEU A 68 -16.22 57.83 -8.24
C LEU A 68 -15.31 57.26 -9.34
N ARG A 69 -14.48 58.11 -9.98
CA ARG A 69 -13.51 57.65 -10.98
C ARG A 69 -12.51 56.66 -10.40
N VAL A 70 -12.01 56.90 -9.19
CA VAL A 70 -11.09 55.97 -8.50
C VAL A 70 -11.77 54.61 -8.30
N ARG A 71 -13.01 54.58 -7.80
CA ARG A 71 -13.76 53.32 -7.63
C ARG A 71 -14.00 52.59 -8.95
N MET A 72 -14.30 53.32 -10.03
CA MET A 72 -14.44 52.71 -11.36
C MET A 72 -13.11 52.13 -11.86
N LEU A 73 -11.99 52.82 -11.65
CA LEU A 73 -10.68 52.30 -12.03
C LEU A 73 -10.31 51.06 -11.22
N GLU A 74 -10.63 51.03 -9.93
CA GLU A 74 -10.45 49.86 -9.07
C GLU A 74 -11.30 48.67 -9.54
N SER A 75 -12.55 48.91 -9.95
CA SER A 75 -13.41 47.84 -10.48
C SER A 75 -12.89 47.29 -11.80
N LEU A 76 -12.53 48.17 -12.75
CA LEU A 76 -11.95 47.76 -14.04
C LEU A 76 -10.63 47.00 -13.85
N LYS A 77 -9.80 47.44 -12.90
CA LYS A 77 -8.56 46.74 -12.57
C LYS A 77 -8.85 45.34 -12.02
N SER A 78 -9.82 45.21 -11.11
CA SER A 78 -10.22 43.90 -10.58
C SER A 78 -10.77 42.97 -11.67
N GLU A 79 -11.55 43.50 -12.63
CA GLU A 79 -12.04 42.74 -13.77
C GLU A 79 -10.90 42.29 -14.69
N TYR A 80 -9.94 43.18 -14.95
CA TYR A 80 -8.74 42.87 -15.72
C TYR A 80 -7.90 41.78 -15.05
N ASP A 81 -7.60 41.93 -13.76
CA ASP A 81 -6.82 40.97 -12.98
C ASP A 81 -7.52 39.60 -12.97
N SER A 82 -8.84 39.57 -12.75
CA SER A 82 -9.64 38.33 -12.80
C SER A 82 -9.63 37.68 -14.19
N SER A 83 -9.72 38.46 -15.26
CA SER A 83 -9.68 37.94 -16.64
C SER A 83 -8.29 37.37 -16.96
N ASN A 84 -7.24 38.09 -16.57
CA ASN A 84 -5.86 37.66 -16.75
C ASN A 84 -5.55 36.37 -15.97
N ASP A 85 -6.05 36.25 -14.74
CA ASP A 85 -5.91 35.04 -13.93
C ASP A 85 -6.63 33.84 -14.58
N GLN A 86 -7.85 34.04 -15.09
CA GLN A 86 -8.59 33.00 -15.82
C GLN A 86 -7.87 32.54 -17.08
N HIS A 87 -7.34 33.47 -17.88
CA HIS A 87 -6.56 33.15 -19.08
C HIS A 87 -5.28 32.39 -18.74
N THR A 88 -4.58 32.80 -17.69
CA THR A 88 -3.35 32.15 -17.23
C THR A 88 -3.64 30.72 -16.76
N GLN A 89 -4.71 30.51 -15.99
CA GLN A 89 -5.13 29.18 -15.57
C GLN A 89 -5.55 28.29 -16.75
N HIS A 90 -6.26 28.85 -17.74
CA HIS A 90 -6.68 28.10 -18.92
C HIS A 90 -5.48 27.63 -19.76
N LEU A 91 -4.50 28.52 -19.97
CA LEU A 91 -3.25 28.19 -20.67
C LEU A 91 -2.48 27.09 -19.94
N HIS A 92 -2.32 27.22 -18.62
CA HIS A 92 -1.62 26.22 -17.82
C HIS A 92 -2.31 24.85 -17.90
N HIS A 93 -3.64 24.81 -17.79
CA HIS A 93 -4.39 23.56 -17.90
C HIS A 93 -4.27 22.92 -19.29
N GLN A 94 -4.23 23.73 -20.35
CA GLN A 94 -4.02 23.23 -21.71
C GLN A 94 -2.62 22.64 -21.89
N GLU A 95 -1.59 23.31 -21.36
CA GLU A 95 -0.20 22.82 -21.38
C GLU A 95 -0.06 21.50 -20.60
N GLU A 96 -0.64 21.41 -19.41
CA GLU A 96 -0.64 20.17 -18.62
C GLU A 96 -1.32 19.02 -19.36
N ARG A 97 -2.49 19.26 -19.96
CA ARG A 97 -3.22 18.25 -20.74
C ARG A 97 -2.41 17.76 -21.94
N LEU A 98 -1.78 18.66 -22.67
CA LEU A 98 -0.92 18.31 -23.81
C LEU A 98 0.31 17.51 -23.35
N THR A 99 0.93 17.92 -22.24
CA THR A 99 2.08 17.22 -21.67
C THR A 99 1.71 15.82 -21.21
N GLN A 100 0.57 15.65 -20.53
CA GLN A 100 0.06 14.35 -20.12
C GLN A 100 -0.24 13.45 -21.32
N ALA A 101 -0.97 13.97 -22.32
CA ALA A 101 -1.27 13.22 -23.55
C ALA A 101 0.01 12.76 -24.25
N HIS A 102 0.98 13.67 -24.43
CA HIS A 102 2.26 13.33 -25.03
C HIS A 102 3.03 12.26 -24.24
N ASN A 103 3.09 12.39 -22.90
CA ASN A 103 3.74 11.40 -22.05
C ASN A 103 3.09 10.02 -22.16
N THR A 104 1.75 9.96 -22.23
CA THR A 104 1.04 8.68 -22.42
C THR A 104 1.33 8.05 -23.77
N GLU A 105 1.37 8.83 -24.86
CA GLU A 105 1.73 8.35 -26.20
C GLU A 105 3.17 7.83 -26.25
N VAL A 106 4.11 8.57 -25.66
CA VAL A 106 5.52 8.15 -25.56
C VAL A 106 5.64 6.84 -24.77
N HIS A 107 4.89 6.68 -23.68
CA HIS A 107 4.89 5.45 -22.90
C HIS A 107 4.34 4.26 -23.71
N VAL A 108 3.23 4.44 -24.42
CA VAL A 108 2.64 3.39 -25.29
C VAL A 108 3.63 2.98 -26.39
N LEU A 109 4.25 3.94 -27.07
CA LEU A 109 5.23 3.67 -28.12
C LEU A 109 6.47 2.94 -27.57
N LYS A 110 6.97 3.34 -26.39
CA LYS A 110 8.09 2.64 -25.73
C LYS A 110 7.74 1.18 -25.42
N ASN A 111 6.55 0.92 -24.88
CA ASN A 111 6.11 -0.45 -24.58
C ASN A 111 5.94 -1.29 -25.85
N GLN A 112 5.41 -0.70 -26.93
CA GLN A 112 5.35 -1.39 -28.23
C GLN A 112 6.74 -1.76 -28.76
N ILE A 113 7.72 -0.85 -28.65
CA ILE A 113 9.11 -1.13 -29.06
C ILE A 113 9.69 -2.29 -28.25
N ILE A 114 9.51 -2.30 -26.93
CA ILE A 114 10.02 -3.36 -26.04
C ILE A 114 9.38 -4.72 -26.39
N ASN A 115 8.08 -4.74 -26.68
CA ASN A 115 7.37 -5.96 -27.08
C ASN A 115 7.87 -6.48 -28.43
N LEU A 116 7.99 -5.59 -29.44
CA LEU A 116 8.51 -5.96 -30.75
C LEU A 116 9.96 -6.48 -30.67
N GLN A 117 10.78 -5.92 -29.79
CA GLN A 117 12.15 -6.43 -29.53
C GLN A 117 12.12 -7.83 -28.90
N ALA A 118 11.16 -8.10 -28.01
CA ALA A 118 10.99 -9.43 -27.43
C ALA A 118 10.60 -10.47 -28.49
N ASP A 119 9.61 -10.15 -29.32
CA ASP A 119 9.11 -11.02 -30.39
C ASP A 119 10.19 -11.29 -31.45
N LEU A 120 10.96 -10.25 -31.81
CA LEU A 120 12.10 -10.39 -32.71
C LEU A 120 13.16 -11.35 -32.14
N GLY A 121 13.48 -11.23 -30.84
CA GLY A 121 14.42 -12.12 -30.17
C GLY A 121 13.94 -13.58 -30.14
N GLU A 122 12.65 -13.81 -29.91
CA GLU A 122 12.06 -15.15 -29.93
C GLU A 122 12.08 -15.76 -31.34
N ALA A 123 11.71 -14.98 -32.36
CA ALA A 123 11.75 -15.42 -33.75
C ALA A 123 13.19 -15.77 -34.19
N GLN A 124 14.18 -14.95 -33.83
CA GLN A 124 15.58 -15.21 -34.12
C GLN A 124 16.10 -16.48 -33.43
N LEU A 125 15.67 -16.77 -32.20
CA LEU A 125 16.06 -18.02 -31.54
C LEU A 125 15.45 -19.24 -32.24
N LYS A 126 14.15 -19.18 -32.59
CA LYS A 126 13.48 -20.25 -33.35
C LYS A 126 14.17 -20.51 -34.68
N GLU A 127 14.56 -19.46 -35.39
CA GLU A 127 15.31 -19.57 -36.64
C GLU A 127 16.66 -20.29 -36.43
N LYS A 128 17.43 -19.92 -35.40
CA LYS A 128 18.71 -20.58 -35.06
C LYS A 128 18.51 -22.06 -34.73
N GLN A 129 17.49 -22.39 -33.94
CA GLN A 129 17.17 -23.78 -33.58
C GLN A 129 16.80 -24.62 -34.80
N LEU A 130 15.97 -24.09 -35.71
CA LEU A 130 15.59 -24.78 -36.94
C LEU A 130 16.77 -24.97 -37.90
N LYS A 131 17.63 -23.95 -38.04
CA LYS A 131 18.86 -24.06 -38.84
C LYS A 131 19.79 -25.15 -38.32
N HIS A 132 20.05 -25.18 -37.01
CA HIS A 132 20.89 -26.21 -36.43
C HIS A 132 20.28 -27.62 -36.53
N LYS A 133 18.95 -27.74 -36.36
CA LYS A 133 18.27 -29.03 -36.58
C LYS A 133 18.41 -29.52 -38.03
N LEU A 134 18.33 -28.61 -39.00
CA LEU A 134 18.57 -28.93 -40.41
C LEU A 134 20.01 -29.36 -40.67
N GLU A 135 21.00 -28.70 -40.06
CA GLU A 135 22.42 -29.09 -40.14
C GLU A 135 22.62 -30.52 -39.62
N VAL A 136 22.15 -30.83 -38.41
CA VAL A 136 22.26 -32.18 -37.83
C VAL A 136 21.57 -33.24 -38.69
N MET A 137 20.37 -32.96 -39.22
CA MET A 137 19.68 -33.89 -40.14
C MET A 137 20.46 -34.10 -41.44
N THR A 138 21.08 -33.04 -41.97
CA THR A 138 21.89 -33.10 -43.20
C THR A 138 23.15 -33.92 -42.97
N GLU A 139 23.85 -33.71 -41.85
CA GLU A 139 25.02 -34.50 -41.46
C GLU A 139 24.67 -35.98 -41.25
N THR A 140 23.55 -36.27 -40.57
CA THR A 140 23.10 -37.65 -40.34
C THR A 140 22.78 -38.37 -41.66
N LEU A 141 22.12 -37.67 -42.61
CA LEU A 141 21.86 -38.20 -43.95
C LEU A 141 23.15 -38.49 -44.72
N ASN A 142 24.13 -37.59 -44.64
CA ASN A 142 25.45 -37.79 -45.26
C ASN A 142 26.18 -39.01 -44.67
N LEU A 143 26.18 -39.15 -43.34
CA LEU A 143 26.77 -40.33 -42.68
C LEU A 143 26.08 -41.63 -43.13
N LYS A 144 24.75 -41.65 -43.24
CA LYS A 144 24.03 -42.84 -43.74
C LYS A 144 24.34 -43.14 -45.20
N LEU A 145 24.53 -42.12 -46.03
CA LEU A 145 24.97 -42.26 -47.42
C LEU A 145 26.38 -42.87 -47.51
N ASP A 146 27.30 -42.40 -46.68
CA ASP A 146 28.68 -42.91 -46.62
C ASP A 146 28.73 -44.34 -46.05
N GLU A 147 27.92 -44.64 -45.03
CA GLU A 147 27.75 -46.01 -44.50
C GLU A 147 27.27 -46.97 -45.59
N LEU A 148 26.24 -46.59 -46.36
CA LEU A 148 25.74 -47.42 -47.47
C LEU A 148 26.80 -47.64 -48.56
N ARG A 149 27.66 -46.66 -48.85
CA ARG A 149 28.80 -46.84 -49.74
C ARG A 149 29.81 -47.81 -49.15
N SER A 150 30.19 -47.64 -47.89
CA SER A 150 31.19 -48.51 -47.22
C SER A 150 30.72 -49.96 -47.09
N LEU A 151 29.43 -50.20 -46.83
CA LEU A 151 28.86 -51.54 -46.72
C LEU A 151 28.82 -52.24 -48.10
N ASN A 152 28.60 -51.47 -49.16
CA ASN A 152 28.67 -51.97 -50.53
C ASN A 152 30.11 -52.34 -50.94
N GLU A 153 31.10 -51.60 -50.46
CA GLU A 153 32.52 -51.92 -50.63
C GLU A 153 32.95 -53.13 -49.77
N GLN A 154 32.58 -53.19 -48.48
CA GLN A 154 32.93 -54.30 -47.57
C GLN A 154 32.27 -55.64 -47.94
N LYS A 155 31.08 -55.64 -48.56
CA LYS A 155 30.49 -56.88 -49.09
C LYS A 155 31.38 -57.55 -50.15
N MET A 156 32.33 -56.82 -50.73
CA MET A 156 33.31 -57.35 -51.66
C MET A 156 34.53 -57.98 -50.96
N ASP A 157 34.78 -57.66 -49.67
CA ASP A 157 36.01 -58.03 -48.96
C ASP A 157 35.75 -58.70 -47.59
N THR A 158 35.61 -60.04 -47.57
CA THR A 158 35.84 -60.96 -46.42
C THR A 158 34.84 -61.03 -45.24
N ILE A 159 34.41 -62.25 -44.87
CA ILE A 159 33.51 -62.56 -43.74
C ILE A 159 34.26 -63.39 -42.67
N SER A 160 34.47 -62.84 -41.47
CA SER A 160 34.94 -63.55 -40.26
C SER A 160 33.96 -63.30 -39.10
N SER A 161 33.47 -64.37 -38.47
CA SER A 161 32.34 -64.36 -37.52
C SER A 161 32.56 -63.50 -36.26
N GLU A 162 33.75 -63.57 -35.65
CA GLU A 162 34.04 -62.80 -34.43
C GLU A 162 34.20 -61.30 -34.73
N LEU A 163 34.75 -60.96 -35.90
CA LEU A 163 34.85 -59.59 -36.37
C LEU A 163 33.46 -59.01 -36.64
N THR A 164 32.54 -59.83 -37.18
CA THR A 164 31.15 -59.40 -37.39
C THR A 164 30.39 -59.16 -36.08
N GLU A 165 30.62 -59.98 -35.04
CA GLU A 165 29.96 -59.82 -33.74
C GLU A 165 30.46 -58.58 -32.99
N MET A 166 31.77 -58.34 -32.99
CA MET A 166 32.36 -57.09 -32.46
C MET A 166 31.90 -55.85 -33.24
N HIS A 167 31.72 -55.95 -34.56
CA HIS A 167 31.15 -54.86 -35.36
C HIS A 167 29.69 -54.58 -35.03
N LEU A 168 28.87 -55.61 -34.81
CA LEU A 168 27.47 -55.46 -34.41
C LEU A 168 27.35 -54.75 -33.04
N SER A 169 28.11 -55.20 -32.04
CA SER A 169 28.10 -54.56 -30.71
C SER A 169 28.57 -53.10 -30.76
N ARG A 170 29.58 -52.79 -31.58
CA ARG A 170 30.04 -51.41 -31.79
C ARG A 170 28.97 -50.53 -32.44
N LEU A 171 28.22 -51.08 -33.40
CA LEU A 171 27.12 -50.36 -34.06
C LEU A 171 25.96 -50.10 -33.08
N GLU A 172 25.60 -51.06 -32.24
CA GLU A 172 24.58 -50.88 -31.19
C GLU A 172 24.97 -49.76 -30.21
N LEU A 173 26.21 -49.76 -29.73
CA LEU A 173 26.72 -48.71 -28.84
C LEU A 173 26.75 -47.33 -29.52
N GLN A 174 27.10 -47.27 -30.81
CA GLN A 174 27.02 -46.03 -31.58
C GLN A 174 25.58 -45.54 -31.76
N SER A 175 24.62 -46.45 -31.98
CA SER A 175 23.20 -46.11 -32.05
C SER A 175 22.70 -45.52 -30.72
N ILE A 176 22.98 -46.21 -29.61
CA ILE A 176 22.59 -45.74 -28.26
C ILE A 176 23.24 -44.38 -27.95
N LYS A 177 24.50 -44.17 -28.34
CA LYS A 177 25.19 -42.88 -28.16
C LYS A 177 24.51 -41.76 -28.96
N ALA A 178 24.10 -42.03 -30.20
CA ALA A 178 23.40 -41.06 -31.03
C ALA A 178 22.01 -40.71 -30.46
N GLU A 179 21.27 -41.70 -29.96
CA GLU A 179 19.97 -41.51 -29.30
C GLU A 179 20.10 -40.66 -28.02
N LEU A 180 21.11 -40.95 -27.19
CA LEU A 180 21.42 -40.16 -25.99
C LEU A 180 21.80 -38.71 -26.34
N ALA A 181 22.60 -38.50 -27.40
CA ALA A 181 22.98 -37.17 -27.84
C ALA A 181 21.77 -36.35 -28.31
N LEU A 182 20.85 -36.95 -29.06
CA LEU A 182 19.59 -36.31 -29.47
C LEU A 182 18.71 -35.97 -28.26
N SER A 183 18.56 -36.91 -27.31
CA SER A 183 17.77 -36.69 -26.09
C SER A 183 18.33 -35.54 -25.24
N LEU A 184 19.67 -35.46 -25.10
CA LEU A 184 20.33 -34.36 -24.39
C LEU A 184 20.06 -33.02 -25.09
N GLN A 185 20.13 -32.99 -26.42
CA GLN A 185 19.90 -31.79 -27.21
C GLN A 185 18.43 -31.32 -27.11
N GLU A 186 17.47 -32.25 -27.15
CA GLU A 186 16.05 -31.94 -26.93
C GLU A 186 15.78 -31.38 -25.53
N ALA A 187 16.47 -31.91 -24.51
CA ALA A 187 16.38 -31.38 -23.16
C ALA A 187 16.91 -29.94 -23.09
N GLN A 188 18.06 -29.65 -23.72
CA GLN A 188 18.63 -28.30 -23.79
C GLN A 188 17.71 -27.30 -24.53
N TYR A 189 17.03 -27.73 -25.59
CA TYR A 189 16.06 -26.85 -26.26
C TYR A 189 14.84 -26.55 -25.40
N LYS A 190 14.33 -27.54 -24.67
CA LYS A 190 13.24 -27.34 -23.71
C LYS A 190 13.66 -26.38 -22.61
N GLU A 191 14.89 -26.52 -22.10
CA GLU A 191 15.45 -25.59 -21.09
C GLU A 191 15.51 -24.16 -21.63
N GLN A 192 16.04 -23.94 -22.84
CA GLN A 192 16.09 -22.61 -23.46
C GLN A 192 14.70 -22.00 -23.70
N GLN A 193 13.72 -22.81 -24.09
CA GLN A 193 12.33 -22.34 -24.22
C GLN A 193 11.74 -21.95 -22.86
N LEU A 194 12.01 -22.72 -21.82
CA LEU A 194 11.60 -22.39 -20.46
C LEU A 194 12.26 -21.08 -19.99
N ASP A 195 13.55 -20.85 -20.29
CA ASP A 195 14.22 -19.61 -19.92
C ASP A 195 13.64 -18.38 -20.63
N LEU A 196 13.32 -18.49 -21.92
CA LEU A 196 12.64 -17.40 -22.63
C LEU A 196 11.26 -17.10 -22.06
N THR A 197 10.45 -18.13 -21.82
CA THR A 197 9.10 -17.95 -21.25
C THR A 197 9.17 -17.41 -19.81
N ASN A 198 10.15 -17.85 -19.02
CA ASN A 198 10.38 -17.31 -17.69
C ASN A 198 10.84 -15.84 -17.76
N GLY A 199 11.66 -15.48 -18.75
CA GLY A 199 12.05 -14.10 -19.03
C GLY A 199 10.88 -13.20 -19.47
N SER A 200 9.95 -13.70 -20.29
CA SER A 200 8.75 -12.95 -20.68
C SER A 200 7.78 -12.79 -19.50
N LEU A 201 7.56 -13.85 -18.72
CA LEU A 201 6.75 -13.81 -17.50
C LEU A 201 7.32 -12.84 -16.46
N LYS A 202 8.65 -12.82 -16.26
CA LYS A 202 9.30 -11.85 -15.36
C LYS A 202 9.09 -10.41 -15.80
N ARG A 203 9.15 -10.13 -17.11
CA ARG A 203 8.87 -8.80 -17.66
C ARG A 203 7.41 -8.40 -17.50
N GLN A 204 6.47 -9.30 -17.79
CA GLN A 204 5.04 -9.06 -17.53
C GLN A 204 4.76 -8.80 -16.05
N LEU A 205 5.43 -9.52 -15.15
CA LEU A 205 5.30 -9.33 -13.70
C LEU A 205 5.83 -7.96 -13.28
N LEU A 206 6.94 -7.49 -13.86
CA LEU A 206 7.44 -6.13 -13.64
C LEU A 206 6.45 -5.07 -14.13
N GLN A 207 5.93 -5.21 -15.35
CA GLN A 207 4.93 -4.28 -15.90
C GLN A 207 3.68 -4.20 -15.01
N ILE A 208 3.14 -5.35 -14.56
CA ILE A 208 1.97 -5.38 -13.66
C ILE A 208 2.30 -4.70 -12.32
N LYS A 209 3.55 -4.82 -11.83
CA LYS A 209 3.98 -4.11 -10.61
C LYS A 209 4.05 -2.60 -10.82
N GLU A 210 4.60 -2.15 -11.93
CA GLU A 210 4.66 -0.72 -12.27
C GLU A 210 3.25 -0.13 -12.43
N GLU A 211 2.35 -0.81 -13.16
CA GLU A 211 0.94 -0.41 -13.31
C GLU A 211 0.22 -0.37 -11.95
N LYS A 212 0.52 -1.31 -11.05
CA LYS A 212 -0.01 -1.30 -9.67
C LYS A 212 0.49 -0.06 -8.90
N GLU A 213 1.78 0.26 -8.98
CA GLU A 213 2.36 1.42 -8.30
C GLU A 213 1.80 2.74 -8.85
N GLU A 214 1.58 2.85 -10.17
CA GLU A 214 0.93 4.01 -10.78
C GLU A 214 -0.51 4.17 -10.29
N ARG A 215 -1.29 3.08 -10.27
CA ARG A 215 -2.66 3.07 -9.71
C ARG A 215 -2.68 3.46 -8.24
N GLU A 216 -1.68 3.06 -7.46
CA GLU A 216 -1.54 3.47 -6.05
C GLU A 216 -1.24 4.97 -5.92
N LYS A 217 -0.37 5.53 -6.78
CA LYS A 217 -0.10 6.98 -6.84
C LYS A 217 -1.34 7.78 -7.22
N GLU A 218 -2.09 7.32 -8.21
CA GLU A 218 -3.39 7.89 -8.58
C GLU A 218 -4.36 7.84 -7.41
N ALA A 219 -4.51 6.70 -6.75
CA ALA A 219 -5.40 6.58 -5.58
C ALA A 219 -5.02 7.59 -4.48
N VAL A 220 -3.74 7.74 -4.18
CA VAL A 220 -3.25 8.74 -3.21
C VAL A 220 -3.57 10.17 -3.67
N SER A 221 -3.40 10.50 -4.95
CA SER A 221 -3.73 11.83 -5.46
C SER A 221 -5.23 12.11 -5.37
N TRP A 222 -6.08 11.15 -5.70
CA TRP A 222 -7.54 11.23 -5.53
C TRP A 222 -7.95 11.40 -4.07
N PHE A 223 -7.34 10.65 -3.13
CA PHE A 223 -7.60 10.81 -1.70
C PHE A 223 -7.19 12.21 -1.20
N ASN A 224 -6.06 12.73 -1.66
CA ASN A 224 -5.59 14.07 -1.30
C ASN A 224 -6.52 15.16 -1.86
N ALA A 225 -6.93 15.05 -3.12
CA ALA A 225 -7.89 15.97 -3.75
C ALA A 225 -9.25 15.94 -3.02
N LEU A 226 -9.74 14.75 -2.66
CA LEU A 226 -10.95 14.59 -1.86
C LEU A 226 -10.80 15.22 -0.47
N GLY A 227 -9.65 15.06 0.18
CA GLY A 227 -9.34 15.70 1.46
C GLY A 227 -9.41 17.23 1.37
N LYS A 228 -8.77 17.81 0.35
CA LYS A 228 -8.83 19.26 0.08
C LYS A 228 -10.26 19.73 -0.21
N SER A 229 -11.01 19.01 -1.03
CA SER A 229 -12.41 19.35 -1.34
C SER A 229 -13.31 19.29 -0.10
N ARG A 230 -13.08 18.32 0.80
CA ARG A 230 -13.79 18.27 2.09
C ARG A 230 -13.44 19.45 2.98
N GLN A 231 -12.17 19.87 3.02
CA GLN A 231 -11.74 21.04 3.77
C GLN A 231 -12.37 22.32 3.24
N VAL A 232 -12.34 22.54 1.91
CA VAL A 232 -13.01 23.68 1.28
C VAL A 232 -14.52 23.67 1.53
N ASN A 233 -15.17 22.50 1.50
CA ASN A 233 -16.59 22.39 1.85
C ASN A 233 -16.85 22.78 3.31
N LEU A 234 -15.98 22.41 4.25
CA LEU A 234 -16.10 22.83 5.65
C LEU A 234 -15.93 24.35 5.78
N GLU A 235 -14.97 24.94 5.08
CA GLU A 235 -14.75 26.39 5.07
C GLU A 235 -15.95 27.15 4.47
N LEU A 236 -16.49 26.67 3.34
CA LEU A 236 -17.69 27.22 2.73
C LEU A 236 -18.92 27.06 3.62
N GLN A 237 -19.05 25.94 4.34
CA GLN A 237 -20.12 25.76 5.32
C GLN A 237 -20.01 26.77 6.47
N VAL A 238 -18.79 27.03 6.96
CA VAL A 238 -18.55 28.06 7.99
C VAL A 238 -18.90 29.46 7.47
N GLN A 239 -18.52 29.78 6.22
CA GLN A 239 -18.89 31.05 5.60
C GLN A 239 -20.41 31.18 5.41
N LEU A 240 -21.08 30.10 5.01
CA LEU A 240 -22.53 30.06 4.89
C LEU A 240 -23.21 30.28 6.25
N ASP A 241 -22.74 29.61 7.30
CA ASP A 241 -23.25 29.78 8.66
C ASP A 241 -23.05 31.23 9.14
N GLN A 242 -21.89 31.85 8.86
CA GLN A 242 -21.62 33.26 9.16
C GLN A 242 -22.54 34.22 8.39
N ALA A 243 -22.73 33.98 7.09
CA ALA A 243 -23.64 34.78 6.26
C ALA A 243 -25.10 34.63 6.71
N GLN A 244 -25.51 33.43 7.13
CA GLN A 244 -26.84 33.19 7.70
C GLN A 244 -27.03 33.91 9.04
N GLN A 245 -26.02 33.93 9.91
CA GLN A 245 -26.04 34.73 11.15
C GLN A 245 -26.15 36.23 10.84
N GLN A 246 -25.36 36.75 9.89
CA GLN A 246 -25.44 38.15 9.48
C GLN A 246 -26.77 38.51 8.82
N ALA A 247 -27.38 37.59 8.06
CA ALA A 247 -28.69 37.79 7.43
C ALA A 247 -29.85 37.69 8.43
N GLN A 248 -29.69 36.96 9.54
CA GLN A 248 -30.63 37.00 10.67
C GLN A 248 -30.59 38.32 11.43
N ASP A 249 -29.47 39.06 11.35
CA ASP A 249 -29.22 40.30 12.12
C ASP A 249 -29.11 41.62 11.31
N PRO A 250 -30.15 42.09 10.59
CA PRO A 250 -30.24 43.50 10.23
C PRO A 250 -30.81 44.39 11.35
N ASN A 251 -31.36 43.83 12.44
CA ASN A 251 -32.06 44.62 13.47
C ASN A 251 -31.87 44.18 14.94
N SER A 252 -30.87 43.35 15.25
CA SER A 252 -30.54 42.95 16.62
C SER A 252 -29.72 44.02 17.38
N LYS A 253 -30.28 45.23 17.46
CA LYS A 253 -29.92 46.24 18.49
C LYS A 253 -30.85 46.18 19.70
N GLY A 254 -31.47 45.02 19.92
CA GLY A 254 -32.35 44.78 21.06
C GLY A 254 -31.79 43.65 21.89
N ASN A 255 -31.02 44.00 22.92
CA ASN A 255 -30.58 43.09 23.97
C ASN A 255 -31.83 42.62 24.74
N SER A 256 -32.52 41.62 24.19
CA SER A 256 -33.74 41.05 24.75
C SER A 256 -33.37 39.71 25.37
N LEU A 257 -33.58 39.56 26.67
CA LEU A 257 -33.38 38.32 27.43
C LEU A 257 -34.01 37.09 26.75
N PHE A 258 -35.08 37.29 25.99
CA PHE A 258 -35.73 36.26 25.20
C PHE A 258 -34.96 35.86 23.94
N ALA A 259 -34.25 36.78 23.29
CA ALA A 259 -33.37 36.46 22.18
C ALA A 259 -32.18 35.63 22.67
N GLU A 260 -31.56 36.00 23.80
CA GLU A 260 -30.46 35.22 24.37
C GLU A 260 -30.92 33.82 24.84
N LEU A 261 -32.15 33.70 25.36
CA LEU A 261 -32.76 32.42 25.70
C LEU A 261 -33.09 31.59 24.47
N GLU A 262 -33.60 32.20 23.40
CA GLU A 262 -33.92 31.51 22.16
C GLU A 262 -32.63 31.08 21.41
N ASP A 263 -31.58 31.89 21.46
CA ASP A 263 -30.24 31.55 20.96
C ASP A 263 -29.66 30.38 21.75
N LYS A 264 -29.74 30.42 23.09
CA LYS A 264 -29.32 29.30 23.96
C LYS A 264 -30.14 28.04 23.70
N ARG A 265 -31.44 28.16 23.43
CA ARG A 265 -32.31 27.04 23.08
C ARG A 265 -31.93 26.45 21.72
N ALA A 266 -31.73 27.30 20.71
CA ALA A 266 -31.34 26.89 19.38
C ALA A 266 -29.94 26.24 19.36
N GLU A 267 -29.00 26.76 20.15
CA GLU A 267 -27.68 26.14 20.35
C GLU A 267 -27.80 24.76 21.01
N MET A 268 -28.61 24.64 22.05
CA MET A 268 -28.82 23.36 22.75
C MET A 268 -29.52 22.33 21.84
N GLU A 269 -30.47 22.76 21.03
CA GLU A 269 -31.15 21.91 20.05
C GLU A 269 -30.20 21.45 18.94
N LYS A 270 -29.36 22.36 18.42
CA LYS A 270 -28.28 22.01 17.48
C LYS A 270 -27.32 20.99 18.08
N ARG A 271 -26.85 21.21 19.32
CA ARG A 271 -25.97 20.25 20.04
C ARG A 271 -26.64 18.89 20.21
N LEU A 272 -27.92 18.87 20.56
CA LEU A 272 -28.69 17.64 20.73
C LEU A 272 -28.88 16.88 19.42
N ILE A 273 -29.15 17.58 18.31
CA ILE A 273 -29.22 17.00 16.97
C ILE A 273 -27.86 16.46 16.54
N SER A 274 -26.78 17.23 16.74
CA SER A 274 -25.41 16.78 16.44
C SER A 274 -25.05 15.52 17.24
N MET A 275 -25.35 15.49 18.53
CA MET A 275 -25.11 14.29 19.37
C MET A 275 -25.97 13.11 18.92
N LYS A 276 -27.23 13.31 18.52
CA LYS A 276 -28.09 12.24 17.97
C LYS A 276 -27.53 11.68 16.68
N ILE A 277 -27.07 12.53 15.75
CA ILE A 277 -26.47 12.09 14.48
C ILE A 277 -25.16 11.34 14.75
N GLN A 278 -24.32 11.86 15.64
CA GLN A 278 -23.08 11.18 16.06
C GLN A 278 -23.38 9.81 16.69
N HIS A 279 -24.35 9.75 17.60
CA HIS A 279 -24.77 8.50 18.22
C HIS A 279 -25.28 7.49 17.19
N GLN A 280 -26.14 7.90 16.26
CA GLN A 280 -26.64 7.03 15.18
C GLN A 280 -25.51 6.56 14.25
N SER A 281 -24.55 7.44 13.93
CA SER A 281 -23.38 7.08 13.12
C SER A 281 -22.50 6.05 13.84
N LEU A 282 -22.18 6.31 15.11
CA LEU A 282 -21.45 5.39 15.98
C LEU A 282 -22.16 4.04 16.12
N GLN A 283 -23.49 4.04 16.27
CA GLN A 283 -24.30 2.83 16.35
C GLN A 283 -24.24 2.02 15.04
N LYS A 284 -24.32 2.67 13.88
CA LYS A 284 -24.17 2.03 12.56
C LYS A 284 -22.76 1.48 12.37
N GLN A 285 -21.73 2.23 12.75
CA GLN A 285 -20.33 1.80 12.68
C GLN A 285 -20.06 0.59 13.59
N HIS A 286 -20.58 0.61 14.82
CA HIS A 286 -20.49 -0.51 15.75
C HIS A 286 -21.21 -1.75 15.20
N GLY A 287 -22.41 -1.59 14.64
CA GLY A 287 -23.14 -2.68 13.97
C GLY A 287 -22.35 -3.30 12.81
N PHE A 288 -21.75 -2.46 11.96
CA PHE A 288 -20.91 -2.92 10.85
C PHE A 288 -19.66 -3.66 11.34
N SER A 289 -18.95 -3.11 12.34
CA SER A 289 -17.77 -3.75 12.94
C SER A 289 -18.11 -5.10 13.58
N LYS A 290 -19.24 -5.18 14.30
CA LYS A 290 -19.74 -6.43 14.92
C LYS A 290 -20.04 -7.50 13.86
N GLN A 291 -20.63 -7.13 12.71
CA GLN A 291 -20.86 -8.04 11.59
C GLN A 291 -19.56 -8.51 10.91
N GLN A 292 -18.60 -7.60 10.71
CA GLN A 292 -17.30 -7.94 10.13
C GLN A 292 -16.52 -8.92 11.02
N LEU A 293 -16.53 -8.69 12.34
CA LEU A 293 -15.92 -9.59 13.32
C LEU A 293 -16.59 -10.98 13.29
N HIS A 294 -17.91 -11.05 13.19
CA HIS A 294 -18.62 -12.32 13.07
C HIS A 294 -18.23 -13.10 11.80
N ARG A 295 -18.12 -12.42 10.65
CA ARG A 295 -17.63 -13.06 9.40
C ARG A 295 -16.22 -13.62 9.55
N MET A 296 -15.31 -12.86 10.18
CA MET A 296 -13.94 -13.33 10.44
C MET A 296 -13.94 -14.55 11.38
N LYS A 297 -14.73 -14.55 12.45
CA LYS A 297 -14.85 -15.70 13.37
C LYS A 297 -15.33 -16.96 12.65
N VAL A 298 -16.33 -16.84 11.76
CA VAL A 298 -16.81 -17.97 10.94
C VAL A 298 -15.71 -18.49 10.02
N GLN A 299 -14.97 -17.59 9.34
CA GLN A 299 -13.84 -17.99 8.49
C GLN A 299 -12.74 -18.72 9.28
N ILE A 300 -12.39 -18.23 10.48
CA ILE A 300 -11.42 -18.88 11.36
C ILE A 300 -11.93 -20.26 11.82
N ALA A 301 -13.20 -20.38 12.20
CA ALA A 301 -13.78 -21.67 12.58
C ALA A 301 -13.73 -22.69 11.42
N THR A 302 -14.06 -22.24 10.19
CA THR A 302 -13.95 -23.07 8.98
C THR A 302 -12.49 -23.49 8.71
N LEU A 303 -11.53 -22.57 8.83
CA LEU A 303 -10.11 -22.88 8.66
C LEU A 303 -9.60 -23.87 9.71
N MET A 304 -10.01 -23.72 10.98
CA MET A 304 -9.67 -24.68 12.04
C MET A 304 -10.27 -26.06 11.78
N GLN A 305 -11.49 -26.14 11.23
CA GLN A 305 -12.12 -27.41 10.85
C GLN A 305 -11.40 -28.07 9.67
N LEU A 306 -10.97 -27.29 8.67
CA LEU A 306 -10.18 -27.77 7.54
C LEU A 306 -8.74 -28.16 7.93
N GLN A 307 -8.16 -27.52 8.95
CA GLN A 307 -6.88 -27.94 9.53
C GLN A 307 -7.01 -29.25 10.32
N GLY A 308 -8.19 -29.59 10.82
CA GLY A 308 -8.46 -30.87 11.48
C GLY A 308 -8.37 -32.10 10.55
N THR A 309 -8.42 -31.91 9.22
CA THR A 309 -8.34 -32.99 8.23
C THR A 309 -6.98 -33.11 7.54
N ARG A 310 -6.04 -32.18 7.77
CA ARG A 310 -4.64 -32.33 7.33
C ARG A 310 -3.86 -33.11 8.39
N ALA A 311 -3.08 -34.09 7.97
CA ALA A 311 -2.16 -34.82 8.85
C ALA A 311 -1.31 -33.83 9.66
N ASP A 312 -1.22 -34.06 10.96
CA ASP A 312 -0.57 -33.16 11.90
C ASP A 312 0.89 -32.94 11.46
N PRO A 313 1.37 -31.70 11.29
CA PRO A 313 2.77 -31.45 10.93
C PRO A 313 3.73 -32.14 11.91
N ALA A 314 3.35 -32.28 13.19
CA ALA A 314 4.13 -33.02 14.19
C ALA A 314 4.16 -34.54 13.93
N GLN A 315 3.12 -35.12 13.33
CA GLN A 315 3.12 -36.53 12.90
C GLN A 315 4.00 -36.75 11.67
N LEU A 316 3.99 -35.82 10.72
CA LEU A 316 4.86 -35.88 9.54
C LEU A 316 6.34 -35.74 9.92
N GLU A 317 6.67 -34.80 10.80
CA GLU A 317 8.04 -34.58 11.29
C GLU A 317 8.57 -35.79 12.07
N ARG A 318 7.70 -36.43 12.88
CA ARG A 318 8.05 -37.64 13.63
C ARG A 318 8.25 -38.86 12.71
N LEU A 319 7.37 -39.06 11.74
CA LEU A 319 7.55 -40.11 10.71
C LEU A 319 8.82 -39.88 9.89
N GLN A 320 9.14 -38.63 9.58
CA GLN A 320 10.37 -38.27 8.88
C GLN A 320 11.61 -38.59 9.73
N SER A 321 11.59 -38.29 11.03
CA SER A 321 12.69 -38.65 11.95
C SER A 321 12.88 -40.17 12.11
N MET A 322 11.78 -40.92 12.16
CA MET A 322 11.81 -42.37 12.28
C MET A 322 12.33 -43.02 10.99
N LEU A 323 11.99 -42.45 9.84
CA LEU A 323 12.49 -42.88 8.54
C LEU A 323 14.00 -42.63 8.41
N THR A 324 14.49 -41.47 8.88
CA THR A 324 15.93 -41.17 8.88
C THR A 324 16.70 -42.12 9.79
N GLU A 325 16.20 -42.37 11.00
CA GLU A 325 16.83 -43.30 11.96
C GLU A 325 16.88 -44.73 11.42
N LYS A 326 15.79 -45.20 10.78
CA LYS A 326 15.76 -46.53 10.13
C LYS A 326 16.68 -46.61 8.92
N ASN A 327 16.82 -45.54 8.15
CA ASN A 327 17.76 -45.49 7.01
C ASN A 327 19.22 -45.51 7.47
N GLU A 328 19.55 -44.82 8.57
CA GLU A 328 20.87 -44.90 9.21
C GLU A 328 21.15 -46.32 9.72
N GLU A 329 20.16 -46.99 10.30
CA GLU A 329 20.26 -48.38 10.76
C GLU A 329 20.52 -49.34 9.60
N ILE A 330 19.82 -49.18 8.47
CA ILE A 330 20.06 -49.93 7.22
C ILE A 330 21.47 -49.67 6.70
N HIS A 331 21.91 -48.40 6.66
CA HIS A 331 23.25 -48.05 6.21
C HIS A 331 24.34 -48.72 7.07
N ASN A 332 24.15 -48.72 8.39
CA ASN A 332 25.05 -49.39 9.33
C ASN A 332 25.07 -50.91 9.15
N LEU A 333 23.93 -51.54 8.86
CA LEU A 333 23.85 -52.97 8.55
C LEU A 333 24.55 -53.31 7.23
N VAL A 334 24.40 -52.47 6.20
CA VAL A 334 25.12 -52.63 4.92
C VAL A 334 26.63 -52.56 5.12
N ILE A 335 27.12 -51.62 5.94
CA ILE A 335 28.55 -51.53 6.27
C ILE A 335 29.03 -52.77 7.01
N LYS A 336 28.22 -53.31 7.94
CA LYS A 336 28.57 -54.55 8.67
C LYS A 336 28.58 -55.78 7.75
N LEU A 337 27.63 -55.90 6.82
CA LEU A 337 27.63 -56.96 5.81
C LEU A 337 28.87 -56.90 4.91
N GLN A 338 29.25 -55.72 4.43
CA GLN A 338 30.48 -55.55 3.64
C GLN A 338 31.76 -55.91 4.42
N ARG A 339 31.78 -55.72 5.74
CA ARG A 339 32.91 -56.13 6.59
C ARG A 339 32.94 -57.64 6.79
N LEU A 340 31.78 -58.28 6.92
CA LEU A 340 31.65 -59.73 7.06
C LEU A 340 32.03 -60.45 5.75
N GLU A 341 31.59 -59.94 4.59
CA GLU A 341 32.00 -60.43 3.27
C GLU A 341 33.52 -60.31 3.03
N LYS A 342 34.16 -59.28 3.59
CA LYS A 342 35.64 -59.12 3.58
C LYS A 342 36.36 -60.06 4.54
N SER A 343 35.69 -60.59 5.56
CA SER A 343 36.26 -61.55 6.52
C SER A 343 36.07 -63.01 6.10
N GLU A 344 35.08 -63.33 5.28
CA GLU A 344 34.88 -64.68 4.71
C GLU A 344 35.85 -65.02 3.56
N SER A 345 36.66 -64.06 3.10
CA SER A 345 37.60 -64.22 1.98
C SER A 345 39.04 -64.61 2.40
N GLN A 346 39.24 -65.18 3.61
CA GLN A 346 40.53 -65.80 4.02
C GLN A 346 40.41 -67.33 4.13
N PRO A 347 41.28 -68.12 3.46
CA PRO A 347 41.30 -69.57 3.60
C PRO A 347 42.02 -69.98 4.90
N SER A 348 41.36 -70.80 5.71
CA SER A 348 41.93 -71.42 6.91
C SER A 348 42.82 -72.62 6.53
N VAL A 349 44.10 -72.55 6.94
CA VAL A 349 45.08 -73.65 6.82
C VAL A 349 44.98 -74.56 8.05
N PRO A 350 45.01 -75.90 7.92
CA PRO A 350 45.07 -76.80 9.07
C PRO A 350 46.53 -77.10 9.44
N SER A 351 46.94 -76.80 10.67
CA SER A 351 48.20 -77.32 11.23
C SER A 351 47.92 -78.52 12.13
N ARG A 352 48.37 -79.70 11.69
CA ARG A 352 48.62 -80.86 12.56
C ARG A 352 49.93 -80.66 13.31
N SER A 353 49.97 -81.06 14.56
CA SER A 353 51.20 -81.53 15.20
C SER A 353 50.86 -82.53 16.31
N ASP A 354 51.17 -83.79 16.05
CA ASP A 354 51.30 -84.85 17.05
C ASP A 354 52.53 -84.57 17.92
N VAL A 355 52.38 -84.50 19.25
CA VAL A 355 53.45 -84.84 20.20
C VAL A 355 52.84 -85.49 21.45
N ASP A 356 53.46 -86.61 21.76
CA ASP A 356 53.30 -87.60 22.82
C ASP A 356 52.60 -87.27 24.15
N ILE A 357 51.88 -88.31 24.59
CA ILE A 357 50.94 -88.44 25.68
C ILE A 357 51.69 -88.86 26.95
N GLN A 358 51.77 -87.96 27.92
CA GLN A 358 51.98 -88.35 29.32
C GLN A 358 51.46 -87.29 30.31
N ASP A 359 50.27 -86.75 30.00
CA ASP A 359 49.28 -86.27 30.98
C ASP A 359 47.97 -85.87 30.26
N GLU A 360 47.61 -86.64 29.22
CA GLU A 360 46.41 -86.36 28.43
C GLU A 360 45.18 -86.31 29.32
N THR A 361 45.07 -87.13 30.36
CA THR A 361 43.86 -87.18 31.18
C THR A 361 43.66 -85.88 31.96
N TYR A 362 44.69 -85.33 32.59
CA TYR A 362 44.59 -84.06 33.33
C TYR A 362 44.38 -82.86 32.40
N TYR A 363 45.12 -82.81 31.29
CA TYR A 363 45.00 -81.74 30.31
C TYR A 363 43.65 -81.80 29.57
N THR A 364 43.18 -83.00 29.21
CA THR A 364 41.85 -83.19 28.63
C THR A 364 40.73 -82.90 29.62
N ASP A 365 40.87 -83.23 30.90
CA ASP A 365 39.87 -82.90 31.92
C ASP A 365 39.82 -81.40 32.23
N LEU A 366 40.96 -80.71 32.23
CA LEU A 366 41.01 -79.25 32.34
C LEU A 366 40.39 -78.57 31.10
N LEU A 367 40.65 -79.09 29.90
CA LEU A 367 40.04 -78.62 28.66
C LEU A 367 38.52 -78.87 28.65
N LYS A 368 38.07 -80.06 29.09
CA LYS A 368 36.64 -80.36 29.27
C LYS A 368 35.99 -79.45 30.30
N LEU A 369 36.67 -79.13 31.39
CA LEU A 369 36.16 -78.20 32.41
C LEU A 369 36.07 -76.77 31.84
N LYS A 370 37.08 -76.30 31.12
CA LYS A 370 37.05 -74.99 30.44
C LYS A 370 35.96 -74.93 29.37
N LEU A 371 35.79 -76.00 28.61
CA LEU A 371 34.73 -76.12 27.61
C LEU A 371 33.35 -76.11 28.27
N ASN A 372 33.15 -76.90 29.33
CA ASN A 372 31.90 -76.91 30.09
C ASN A 372 31.61 -75.53 30.72
N ASN A 373 32.61 -74.84 31.26
CA ASN A 373 32.42 -73.48 31.77
C ASN A 373 32.05 -72.51 30.65
N SER A 374 32.74 -72.59 29.50
CA SER A 374 32.42 -71.77 28.32
C SER A 374 31.01 -72.04 27.78
N VAL A 375 30.56 -73.30 27.79
CA VAL A 375 29.19 -73.67 27.38
C VAL A 375 28.18 -73.10 28.37
N ARG A 376 28.42 -73.23 29.68
CA ARG A 376 27.54 -72.67 30.72
C ARG A 376 27.47 -71.15 30.67
N ASP A 377 28.57 -70.48 30.38
CA ASP A 377 28.58 -69.02 30.24
C ASP A 377 27.90 -68.58 28.93
N ALA A 378 28.03 -69.36 27.85
CA ALA A 378 27.27 -69.12 26.62
C ALA A 378 25.76 -69.31 26.83
N GLU A 379 25.34 -70.32 27.60
CA GLU A 379 23.94 -70.52 28.00
C GLU A 379 23.43 -69.35 28.83
N ARG A 380 24.18 -68.91 29.86
CA ARG A 380 23.82 -67.75 30.70
C ARG A 380 23.68 -66.46 29.89
N LEU A 381 24.63 -66.18 29.01
CA LEU A 381 24.56 -65.01 28.12
C LEU A 381 23.39 -65.12 27.13
N GLY A 382 23.06 -66.33 26.67
CA GLY A 382 21.88 -66.62 25.88
C GLY A 382 20.58 -66.30 26.63
N ASP A 383 20.47 -66.72 27.88
CA ASP A 383 19.33 -66.44 28.75
C ASP A 383 19.20 -64.94 29.03
N GLU A 384 20.30 -64.25 29.35
CA GLU A 384 20.34 -62.79 29.57
C GLU A 384 19.93 -62.02 28.31
N LEU A 385 20.43 -62.42 27.13
CA LEU A 385 20.06 -61.82 25.86
C LEU A 385 18.57 -62.02 25.55
N SER A 386 18.04 -63.22 25.84
CA SER A 386 16.61 -63.52 25.65
C SER A 386 15.73 -62.64 26.57
N LEU A 387 16.15 -62.47 27.83
CA LEU A 387 15.47 -61.61 28.80
C LEU A 387 15.52 -60.14 28.38
N GLN A 388 16.66 -59.67 27.87
CA GLN A 388 16.80 -58.29 27.39
C GLN A 388 15.91 -58.03 26.16
N ARG A 389 15.83 -58.98 25.22
CA ARG A 389 14.92 -58.91 24.06
C ARG A 389 13.46 -58.86 24.50
N MET A 390 13.07 -59.66 25.49
CA MET A 390 11.71 -59.66 26.02
C MET A 390 11.37 -58.32 26.69
N LYS A 391 12.30 -57.76 27.48
CA LYS A 391 12.14 -56.43 28.10
C LYS A 391 11.98 -55.34 27.04
N SER A 392 12.87 -55.27 26.05
CA SER A 392 12.80 -54.25 25.00
C SER A 392 11.50 -54.34 24.18
N LEU A 393 11.01 -55.57 23.92
CA LEU A 393 9.72 -55.77 23.26
C LEU A 393 8.55 -55.26 24.13
N SER A 394 8.57 -55.54 25.43
CA SER A 394 7.53 -55.06 26.36
C SER A 394 7.52 -53.53 26.50
N GLU A 395 8.70 -52.90 26.52
CA GLU A 395 8.85 -51.45 26.56
C GLU A 395 8.38 -50.81 25.26
N SER A 396 8.72 -51.40 24.10
CA SER A 396 8.23 -50.97 22.79
C SER A 396 6.71 -51.06 22.68
N GLN A 397 6.11 -52.17 23.14
CA GLN A 397 4.65 -52.32 23.18
C GLN A 397 3.99 -51.29 24.09
N ARG A 398 4.56 -51.05 25.28
CA ARG A 398 4.07 -50.04 26.22
C ARG A 398 4.17 -48.63 25.64
N ALA A 399 5.25 -48.30 24.93
CA ALA A 399 5.40 -47.01 24.26
C ALA A 399 4.31 -46.83 23.20
N LEU A 400 4.07 -47.85 22.38
CA LEU A 400 3.04 -47.82 21.34
C LEU A 400 1.62 -47.66 21.93
N GLU A 401 1.33 -48.31 23.05
CA GLU A 401 0.05 -48.12 23.76
C GLU A 401 -0.12 -46.69 24.30
N LEU A 402 0.95 -46.09 24.85
CA LEU A 402 0.93 -44.70 25.30
C LEU A 402 0.74 -43.73 24.13
N GLU A 403 1.36 -43.99 22.99
CA GLU A 403 1.15 -43.19 21.77
C GLU A 403 -0.30 -43.26 21.28
N ARG A 404 -0.91 -44.47 21.27
CA ARG A 404 -2.32 -44.63 20.91
C ARG A 404 -3.23 -43.85 21.87
N LYS A 405 -2.95 -43.92 23.18
CA LYS A 405 -3.70 -43.15 24.19
C LYS A 405 -3.51 -41.65 24.01
N LEU A 406 -2.28 -41.19 23.77
CA LEU A 406 -1.98 -39.79 23.50
C LEU A 406 -2.75 -39.28 22.29
N TYR A 407 -2.69 -40.00 21.17
CA TYR A 407 -3.43 -39.65 19.95
C TYR A 407 -4.94 -39.56 20.19
N SER A 408 -5.52 -40.54 20.90
CA SER A 408 -6.95 -40.50 21.24
C SER A 408 -7.30 -39.29 22.11
N SER A 409 -6.44 -38.92 23.06
CA SER A 409 -6.63 -37.76 23.93
C SER A 409 -6.50 -36.44 23.17
N GLU A 410 -5.55 -36.34 22.23
CA GLU A 410 -5.37 -35.19 21.35
C GLU A 410 -6.57 -34.98 20.44
N GLN A 411 -7.13 -36.07 19.90
CA GLN A 411 -8.33 -36.02 19.05
C GLN A 411 -9.56 -35.55 19.84
N LEU A 412 -9.76 -36.08 21.05
CA LEU A 412 -10.83 -35.63 21.96
C LEU A 412 -10.65 -34.15 22.34
N LEU A 413 -9.42 -33.70 22.57
CA LEU A 413 -9.11 -32.30 22.88
C LEU A 413 -9.37 -31.38 21.69
N LYS A 414 -9.03 -31.81 20.46
CA LYS A 414 -9.37 -31.09 19.22
C LYS A 414 -10.89 -30.97 19.06
N GLN A 415 -11.63 -32.05 19.30
CA GLN A 415 -13.09 -32.04 19.25
C GLN A 415 -13.71 -31.12 20.32
N ALA A 416 -13.26 -31.21 21.57
CA ALA A 416 -13.73 -30.34 22.66
C ALA A 416 -13.45 -28.86 22.39
N ARG A 417 -12.31 -28.53 21.76
CA ARG A 417 -12.00 -27.16 21.30
C ARG A 417 -12.97 -26.68 20.21
N SER A 418 -13.27 -27.53 19.24
CA SER A 418 -14.27 -27.24 18.20
C SER A 418 -15.65 -26.98 18.80
N ASP A 419 -16.10 -27.84 19.71
CA ASP A 419 -17.42 -27.71 20.34
C ASP A 419 -17.50 -26.51 21.28
N LYS A 420 -16.41 -26.17 21.98
CA LYS A 420 -16.30 -24.91 22.75
C LYS A 420 -16.54 -23.69 21.84
N ILE A 421 -15.94 -23.65 20.66
CA ILE A 421 -16.10 -22.53 19.72
C ILE A 421 -17.55 -22.47 19.21
N LYS A 422 -18.15 -23.62 18.86
CA LYS A 422 -19.58 -23.67 18.45
C LYS A 422 -20.50 -23.16 19.55
N LEU A 423 -20.30 -23.59 20.80
CA LEU A 423 -21.08 -23.10 21.93
C LEU A 423 -20.87 -21.60 22.17
N GLN A 424 -19.65 -21.08 22.03
CA GLN A 424 -19.39 -19.65 22.09
C GLN A 424 -20.15 -18.89 21.01
N LEU A 425 -20.20 -19.40 19.77
CA LEU A 425 -21.00 -18.82 18.70
C LEU A 425 -22.49 -18.86 19.02
N CYS A 426 -23.03 -19.98 19.51
CA CYS A 426 -24.44 -20.07 19.92
C CYS A 426 -24.78 -19.11 21.08
N VAL A 427 -23.88 -18.96 22.06
CA VAL A 427 -24.06 -17.98 23.15
C VAL A 427 -24.02 -16.55 22.61
N GLU A 428 -23.14 -16.25 21.66
CA GLU A 428 -23.10 -14.94 20.99
C GLU A 428 -24.36 -14.69 20.15
N GLU A 429 -24.89 -15.69 19.45
CA GLU A 429 -26.15 -15.61 18.70
C GLU A 429 -27.36 -15.43 19.61
N LEU A 430 -27.40 -16.12 20.75
CA LEU A 430 -28.44 -15.92 21.76
C LEU A 430 -28.32 -14.54 22.39
N ARG A 431 -27.10 -14.06 22.68
CA ARG A 431 -26.88 -12.67 23.11
C ARG A 431 -27.29 -11.67 22.05
N TYR A 432 -27.11 -11.97 20.77
CA TYR A 432 -27.61 -11.13 19.68
C TYR A 432 -29.13 -11.09 19.60
N LYS A 433 -29.80 -12.22 19.86
CA LYS A 433 -31.28 -12.31 19.89
C LYS A 433 -31.91 -11.68 21.14
N TYR A 434 -31.17 -11.62 22.25
CA TYR A 434 -31.67 -11.19 23.57
C TYR A 434 -30.93 -9.99 24.16
N GLU A 435 -30.03 -9.32 23.41
CA GLU A 435 -29.60 -7.96 23.77
C GLU A 435 -30.88 -7.11 23.80
N PRO A 436 -31.26 -6.54 24.96
CA PRO A 436 -32.40 -5.63 24.98
C PRO A 436 -32.01 -4.49 24.06
N ASN A 437 -32.66 -4.41 22.89
CA ASN A 437 -32.81 -3.14 22.20
C ASN A 437 -33.28 -2.19 23.30
N GLY A 438 -32.44 -1.23 23.68
CA GLY A 438 -32.66 -0.29 24.77
C GLY A 438 -33.82 0.65 24.48
N GLY A 439 -35.02 0.10 24.24
CA GLY A 439 -36.29 0.74 24.51
C GLY A 439 -36.52 0.71 26.01
N TYR A 440 -35.74 1.51 26.74
CA TYR A 440 -36.32 2.12 27.92
C TYR A 440 -37.27 3.17 27.39
N MET A 441 -38.55 2.84 27.56
CA MET A 441 -39.70 3.68 27.28
C MET A 441 -39.47 5.06 27.93
N ASP A 442 -39.68 6.10 27.14
CA ASP A 442 -40.03 7.42 27.62
C ASP A 442 -41.22 7.29 28.60
N ILE A 443 -40.99 7.62 29.87
CA ILE A 443 -42.00 8.07 30.85
C ILE A 443 -41.47 9.34 31.47
#